data_AF-A0A497LMZ1-F1
#
_entry.id   AF-A0A497LMZ1-F1
#
_cell.length_a   1.000
_cell.length_b   1.000
_cell.length_c   1.000
_cell.angle_alpha   90.00
_cell.angle_beta   90.00
_cell.angle_gamma   90.00
#
_symmetry.space_group_name_H-M   'P 1'
#
loop_
_entity.id
_entity.type
_entity.pdbx_description
1 polymer ?
#
loop_
_entity_poly.entity_id
_entity_poly.type
_entity_poly.pdbx_seq_one_letter_code
_entity_poly.pdbx_strand_id
1 'polypeptide(L)'
;MAIRCVKPTLGRKKPFVPHGKYSRMTQLLTLIMTRAVPNIQVDSVTLIKGVGDLYWFLVAPSHYAYWDWFERTYPHWEQVAYKYELTILTVDEIRWPASPTQKALVGWLSDTLKLTQGECKLLLLDVGLWDGLSF
;
A
#
# COMPACT_ATOMS: atom_id res chain seq x y z
N MET A 1 -31.93 -42.35 -9.68
CA MET A 1 -32.07 -40.90 -9.92
C MET A 1 -30.68 -40.28 -9.74
N ALA A 2 -30.04 -39.84 -10.82
CA ALA A 2 -28.62 -39.48 -10.83
C ALA A 2 -28.41 -37.98 -10.54
N ILE A 3 -27.54 -37.68 -9.57
CA ILE A 3 -27.11 -36.33 -9.21
C ILE A 3 -26.17 -35.83 -10.32
N ARG A 4 -26.62 -34.81 -11.08
CA ARG A 4 -25.76 -34.14 -12.08
C ARG A 4 -24.74 -33.26 -11.34
N CYS A 5 -23.47 -33.66 -11.38
CA CYS A 5 -22.34 -32.83 -10.97
C CYS A 5 -22.16 -31.70 -12.00
N VAL A 6 -22.55 -30.47 -11.65
CA VAL A 6 -22.28 -29.28 -12.46
C VAL A 6 -20.86 -28.82 -12.15
N LYS A 7 -19.96 -28.97 -13.13
CA LYS A 7 -18.59 -28.46 -13.06
C LYS A 7 -18.62 -26.93 -12.99
N PRO A 8 -17.92 -26.27 -12.07
CA PRO A 8 -17.78 -24.82 -12.10
C PRO A 8 -16.95 -24.45 -13.33
N THR A 9 -17.57 -23.79 -14.29
CA THR A 9 -16.85 -23.14 -15.39
C THR A 9 -16.02 -22.02 -14.80
N LEU A 10 -14.71 -22.24 -14.72
CA LEU A 10 -13.70 -21.23 -14.41
C LEU A 10 -13.73 -20.18 -15.52
N GLY A 11 -14.64 -19.21 -15.40
CA GLY A 11 -14.63 -18.02 -16.23
C GLY A 11 -13.26 -17.35 -16.05
N ARG A 12 -12.47 -17.30 -17.12
CA ARG A 12 -11.26 -16.48 -17.19
C ARG A 12 -11.65 -15.05 -16.81
N LYS A 13 -11.47 -14.67 -15.54
CA LYS A 13 -11.44 -13.27 -15.16
C LYS A 13 -10.26 -12.68 -15.92
N LYS A 14 -10.56 -11.79 -16.87
CA LYS A 14 -9.53 -10.99 -17.53
C LYS A 14 -8.66 -10.38 -16.43
N PRO A 15 -7.32 -10.41 -16.55
CA PRO A 15 -6.47 -9.65 -15.65
C PRO A 15 -7.00 -8.23 -15.59
N PHE A 16 -7.13 -7.68 -14.39
CA PHE A 16 -7.32 -6.25 -14.25
C PHE A 16 -6.09 -5.59 -14.88
N VAL A 17 -6.27 -5.00 -16.06
CA VAL A 17 -5.25 -4.20 -16.74
C VAL A 17 -5.57 -2.76 -16.39
N PRO A 18 -4.85 -2.14 -15.43
CA PRO A 18 -5.03 -0.71 -15.19
C PRO A 18 -4.53 0.04 -16.42
N HIS A 19 -5.46 0.59 -17.19
CA HIS A 19 -5.17 1.57 -18.24
C HIS A 19 -4.99 2.94 -17.58
N GLY A 20 -3.83 3.15 -16.99
CA GLY A 20 -3.34 4.45 -16.53
C GLY A 20 -1.86 4.53 -16.90
N LYS A 21 -1.41 5.69 -17.39
CA LYS A 21 0.01 5.95 -17.68
C LYS A 21 0.85 5.53 -16.47
N TYR A 22 1.60 4.44 -16.60
CA TYR A 22 2.63 4.08 -15.64
C TYR A 22 3.64 5.22 -15.59
N SER A 23 3.63 6.00 -14.51
CA SER A 23 4.82 6.77 -14.13
C SER A 23 5.91 5.74 -13.86
N ARG A 24 7.05 5.82 -14.56
CA ARG A 24 8.19 4.89 -14.42
C ARG A 24 8.86 4.90 -13.03
N MET A 25 8.30 5.60 -12.06
CA MET A 25 8.84 5.83 -10.72
C MET A 25 7.88 5.23 -9.68
N THR A 26 7.98 3.94 -9.43
CA THR A 26 7.42 3.31 -8.20
C THR A 26 8.40 2.32 -7.60
N GLN A 27 9.65 2.39 -8.04
CA GLN A 27 10.72 1.48 -7.63
C GLN A 27 11.14 1.78 -6.20
N LEU A 28 11.15 3.05 -5.80
CA LEU A 28 11.59 3.42 -4.47
C LEU A 28 10.55 3.07 -3.41
N LEU A 29 9.26 3.37 -3.65
CA LEU A 29 8.19 2.94 -2.73
C LEU A 29 8.22 1.42 -2.53
N THR A 30 8.35 0.65 -3.62
CA THR A 30 8.47 -0.81 -3.56
C THR A 30 9.70 -1.23 -2.76
N LEU A 31 10.86 -0.62 -3.00
CA LEU A 31 12.11 -0.91 -2.29
C LEU A 31 12.02 -0.61 -0.79
N ILE A 32 11.44 0.53 -0.42
CA ILE A 32 11.25 0.94 0.98
C ILE A 32 10.37 -0.07 1.71
N MET A 33 9.23 -0.45 1.11
CA MET A 33 8.32 -1.40 1.73
C MET A 33 8.87 -2.82 1.76
N THR A 34 9.65 -3.23 0.76
CA THR A 34 10.41 -4.50 0.79
C THR A 34 11.37 -4.56 1.97
N ARG A 35 12.08 -3.45 2.23
CA ARG A 35 13.03 -3.35 3.35
C ARG A 35 12.35 -3.28 4.71
N ALA A 36 11.17 -2.66 4.78
CA ALA A 36 10.39 -2.53 6.00
C ALA A 36 9.93 -3.89 6.54
N VAL A 37 9.59 -4.82 5.65
CA VAL A 37 9.10 -6.15 6.01
C VAL A 37 9.90 -7.23 5.28
N PRO A 38 11.12 -7.57 5.74
CA PRO A 38 12.02 -8.46 5.01
C PRO A 38 11.56 -9.93 4.96
N ASN A 39 10.57 -10.29 5.77
CA ASN A 39 10.09 -11.67 5.91
C ASN A 39 9.09 -12.07 4.82
N ILE A 40 8.66 -11.13 3.97
CA ILE A 40 7.71 -11.40 2.89
C ILE A 40 8.24 -10.85 1.57
N GLN A 41 7.95 -11.57 0.49
CA GLN A 41 8.23 -11.09 -0.85
C GLN A 41 7.29 -9.93 -1.20
N VAL A 42 7.87 -8.84 -1.68
CA VAL A 42 7.17 -7.67 -2.21
C VAL A 42 7.64 -7.44 -3.64
N ASP A 43 6.75 -7.71 -4.60
CA ASP A 43 7.08 -7.56 -6.03
C ASP A 43 6.82 -6.14 -6.50
N SER A 44 5.73 -5.54 -6.02
CA SER A 44 5.37 -4.17 -6.33
C SER A 44 4.49 -3.56 -5.26
N VAL A 45 4.66 -2.26 -5.08
CA VAL A 45 3.74 -1.44 -4.31
C VAL A 45 3.22 -0.33 -5.20
N THR A 46 1.92 -0.15 -5.20
CA THR A 46 1.27 0.96 -5.91
C THR A 46 0.43 1.77 -4.94
N LEU A 47 0.64 3.09 -4.93
CA LEU A 47 -0.27 4.02 -4.30
C LEU A 47 -1.52 4.16 -5.19
N ILE A 48 -2.64 3.60 -4.75
CA ILE A 48 -3.89 3.63 -5.51
C ILE A 48 -4.93 4.48 -4.81
N LYS A 49 -5.85 5.06 -5.59
CA LYS A 49 -7.09 5.64 -5.09
C LYS A 49 -8.19 4.59 -5.24
N GLY A 50 -8.86 4.23 -4.15
CA GLY A 50 -9.95 3.27 -4.19
C GLY A 50 -11.27 3.80 -3.65
N VAL A 51 -12.11 2.89 -3.14
CA VAL A 51 -13.48 3.20 -2.73
C VAL A 51 -13.49 4.21 -1.57
N GLY A 52 -14.42 5.17 -1.62
CA GLY A 52 -14.54 6.23 -0.61
C GLY A 52 -13.57 7.39 -0.80
N ASP A 53 -12.98 7.53 -1.99
CA ASP A 53 -12.01 8.56 -2.34
C ASP A 53 -10.71 8.53 -1.50
N LEU A 54 -10.43 7.40 -0.86
CA LEU A 54 -9.23 7.18 -0.06
C LEU A 54 -8.09 6.60 -0.92
N TYR A 55 -6.87 7.04 -0.60
CA TYR A 55 -5.61 6.50 -1.09
C TYR A 55 -5.05 5.47 -0.11
N TRP A 56 -4.49 4.38 -0.63
CA TRP A 56 -3.76 3.38 0.16
C TRP A 56 -2.68 2.69 -0.67
N PHE A 57 -1.74 2.01 0.00
CA PHE A 57 -0.72 1.20 -0.67
C PHE A 57 -1.24 -0.20 -0.96
N LEU A 58 -1.45 -0.51 -2.25
CA LEU A 58 -1.69 -1.87 -2.69
C LEU A 58 -0.35 -2.59 -2.84
N VAL A 59 -0.20 -3.74 -2.19
CA VAL A 59 1.05 -4.51 -2.15
C VAL A 59 0.82 -5.85 -2.85
N ALA A 60 1.67 -6.16 -3.82
CA ALA A 60 1.69 -7.45 -4.52
C ALA A 60 2.92 -8.27 -4.10
N PRO A 61 2.83 -9.61 -4.09
CA PRO A 61 1.68 -10.41 -4.51
C PRO A 61 0.59 -10.56 -3.43
N SER A 62 0.91 -10.33 -2.16
CA SER A 62 -0.03 -10.55 -1.05
C SER A 62 -0.19 -9.32 -0.16
N HIS A 63 -1.24 -8.54 -0.40
CA HIS A 63 -1.53 -7.32 0.34
C HIS A 63 -1.81 -7.60 1.82
N TYR A 64 -2.69 -8.55 2.12
CA TYR A 64 -3.07 -8.84 3.50
C TYR A 64 -1.92 -9.41 4.32
N ALA A 65 -1.15 -10.33 3.74
CA ALA A 65 0.00 -10.92 4.44
C ALA A 65 1.09 -9.86 4.70
N TYR A 66 1.31 -8.93 3.77
CA TYR A 66 2.25 -7.84 4.00
C TYR A 66 1.85 -7.01 5.23
N TRP A 67 0.57 -6.64 5.33
CA TRP A 67 0.09 -5.80 6.41
C TRP A 67 0.04 -6.50 7.77
N ASP A 68 -0.26 -7.81 7.81
CA ASP A 68 -0.11 -8.62 9.04
C ASP A 68 1.34 -8.60 9.55
N TRP A 69 2.31 -8.82 8.65
CA TRP A 69 3.73 -8.76 9.03
C TRP A 69 4.19 -7.35 9.38
N PHE A 70 3.67 -6.33 8.70
CA PHE A 70 3.98 -4.93 9.00
C PHE A 70 3.53 -4.56 10.41
N GLU A 71 2.30 -4.92 10.79
CA GLU A 71 1.76 -4.68 12.13
C GLU A 71 2.65 -5.31 13.22
N ARG A 72 3.08 -6.55 13.01
CA ARG A 72 3.99 -7.26 13.93
C ARG A 72 5.37 -6.61 14.02
N THR A 73 5.86 -6.05 12.92
CA THR A 73 7.18 -5.40 12.85
C THR A 73 7.16 -4.01 13.48
N TYR A 74 6.06 -3.29 13.34
CA TYR A 74 5.90 -1.90 13.78
C TYR A 74 4.70 -1.75 14.72
N PRO A 75 4.72 -2.27 15.96
CA PRO A 75 3.55 -2.30 16.85
C PRO A 75 2.95 -0.91 17.20
N HIS A 76 3.69 0.16 16.91
CA HIS A 76 3.29 1.55 17.15
C HIS A 76 2.76 2.28 15.91
N TRP A 77 2.62 1.60 14.77
CA TRP A 77 2.27 2.22 13.50
C TRP A 77 0.91 2.94 13.53
N GLU A 78 -0.06 2.41 14.29
CA GLU A 78 -1.40 3.01 14.43
C GLU A 78 -1.34 4.34 15.20
N GLN A 79 -0.49 4.45 16.22
CA GLN A 79 -0.35 5.71 16.96
C GLN A 79 0.22 6.82 16.06
N VAL A 80 1.17 6.46 15.19
CA VAL A 80 1.66 7.38 14.16
C VAL A 80 0.55 7.69 13.15
N ALA A 81 -0.26 6.71 12.75
CA ALA A 81 -1.37 6.90 11.82
C ALA A 81 -2.38 7.94 12.32
N TYR A 82 -2.68 7.95 13.62
CA TYR A 82 -3.56 8.96 14.22
C TYR A 82 -2.98 10.39 14.17
N LYS A 83 -1.65 10.57 14.31
CA LYS A 83 -0.99 11.88 14.13
C LYS A 83 -1.24 12.45 12.72
N TYR A 84 -1.36 11.58 11.73
CA TYR A 84 -1.61 11.94 10.34
C TYR A 84 -3.09 11.88 9.93
N GLU A 85 -4.00 11.70 10.90
CA GLU A 85 -5.46 11.62 10.69
C GLU A 85 -5.84 10.53 9.67
N LEU A 86 -5.12 9.41 9.68
CA LEU A 86 -5.37 8.31 8.75
C LEU A 86 -6.59 7.49 9.15
N THR A 87 -7.31 7.01 8.13
CA THR A 87 -8.35 6.01 8.28
C THR A 87 -7.72 4.63 8.32
N ILE A 88 -8.03 3.83 9.34
CA ILE A 88 -7.61 2.43 9.40
C ILE A 88 -8.68 1.57 8.73
N LEU A 89 -8.33 0.96 7.61
CA LEU A 89 -9.17 -0.03 6.94
C LEU A 89 -8.95 -1.39 7.59
N THR A 90 -9.99 -2.23 7.60
CA THR A 90 -9.93 -3.57 8.20
C THR A 90 -10.73 -4.58 7.37
N VAL A 91 -10.11 -5.71 7.06
CA VAL A 91 -10.75 -6.88 6.44
C VAL A 91 -10.16 -8.13 7.08
N ASP A 92 -11.02 -9.04 7.55
CA ASP A 92 -10.63 -10.29 8.21
C ASP A 92 -9.54 -10.10 9.29
N GLU A 93 -9.75 -9.11 10.17
CA GLU A 93 -8.82 -8.70 11.24
C GLU A 93 -7.49 -8.07 10.77
N ILE A 94 -7.19 -8.08 9.47
CA ILE A 94 -6.01 -7.42 8.89
C ILE A 94 -6.29 -5.94 8.67
N ARG A 95 -5.35 -5.11 9.13
CA ARG A 95 -5.48 -3.64 9.15
C ARG A 95 -4.44 -2.97 8.27
N TRP A 96 -4.85 -1.88 7.60
CA TRP A 96 -3.90 -1.03 6.87
C TRP A 96 -4.37 0.42 6.80
N PRO A 97 -3.43 1.37 6.68
CA PRO A 97 -3.78 2.78 6.62
C PRO A 97 -4.29 3.20 5.23
N ALA A 98 -5.23 4.13 5.26
CA ALA A 98 -5.73 4.85 4.11
C ALA A 98 -5.90 6.34 4.44
N SER A 99 -5.94 7.19 3.42
CA SER A 99 -5.99 8.64 3.59
C SER A 99 -6.76 9.33 2.47
N PRO A 100 -7.52 10.41 2.74
CA PRO A 100 -8.04 11.29 1.68
C PRO A 100 -6.92 11.97 0.87
N THR A 101 -5.71 12.05 1.42
CA THR A 101 -4.55 12.68 0.78
C THR A 101 -3.36 11.75 0.69
N GLN A 102 -2.72 11.70 -0.48
CA GLN A 102 -1.48 10.94 -0.67
C GLN A 102 -0.34 11.43 0.25
N LYS A 103 -0.27 12.75 0.50
CA LYS A 103 0.76 13.38 1.34
C LYS A 103 0.73 12.86 2.77
N ALA A 104 -0.45 12.75 3.39
CA ALA A 104 -0.56 12.21 4.74
C ALA A 104 -0.13 10.75 4.82
N LEU A 105 -0.45 9.94 3.80
CA LEU A 105 -0.04 8.53 3.76
C LEU A 105 1.48 8.37 3.61
N VAL A 106 2.12 9.19 2.76
CA VAL A 106 3.58 9.19 2.60
C VAL A 106 4.29 9.73 3.85
N GLY A 107 3.73 10.77 4.49
CA GLY A 107 4.23 11.30 5.75
C GLY A 107 4.19 10.29 6.88
N TRP A 108 3.06 9.59 7.03
CA TRP A 108 2.94 8.47 7.96
C TRP A 108 3.95 7.35 7.69
N LEU A 109 4.12 6.93 6.43
CA LEU A 109 5.08 5.88 6.09
C LEU A 109 6.50 6.31 6.46
N SER A 110 6.83 7.57 6.17
CA SER A 110 8.12 8.17 6.49
C SER A 110 8.42 8.18 7.98
N ASP A 111 7.48 8.64 8.81
CA ASP A 111 7.64 8.67 10.27
C ASP A 111 7.66 7.25 10.88
N THR A 112 6.80 6.37 10.39
CA THR A 112 6.68 4.98 10.89
C THR A 112 7.97 4.20 10.63
N LEU A 113 8.54 4.35 9.43
CA LEU A 113 9.79 3.70 9.04
C LEU A 113 11.03 4.48 9.45
N LYS A 114 10.86 5.65 10.08
CA LYS A 114 11.94 6.58 10.46
C LYS A 114 12.88 6.87 9.30
N LEU A 115 12.31 7.10 8.11
CA LEU A 115 13.06 7.42 6.91
C LEU A 115 13.90 8.68 7.12
N THR A 116 15.09 8.69 6.55
CA THR A 116 15.92 9.89 6.53
C THR A 116 15.28 10.98 5.68
N GLN A 117 15.66 12.24 5.91
CA GLN A 117 15.17 13.37 5.10
C GLN A 117 15.43 13.16 3.59
N GLY A 118 16.53 12.51 3.23
CA GLY A 118 16.86 12.16 1.85
C GLY A 118 15.91 11.13 1.26
N GLU A 119 15.62 10.06 2.00
CA GLU A 119 14.66 9.02 1.58
C GLU A 119 13.24 9.58 1.44
N CYS A 120 12.80 10.44 2.38
CA CYS A 120 11.50 11.09 2.29
C CYS A 120 11.36 11.95 1.03
N LYS A 121 12.38 12.76 0.72
CA LYS A 121 12.41 13.61 -0.48
C LYS A 121 12.32 12.76 -1.75
N LEU A 122 13.11 11.69 -1.82
CA LEU A 122 13.11 10.80 -2.97
C LEU A 122 11.77 10.07 -3.10
N LEU A 123 11.16 9.66 -1.98
CA LEU A 123 9.85 9.03 -1.99
C LEU A 123 8.76 9.98 -2.49
N LEU A 124 8.76 11.24 -2.04
CA LEU A 124 7.83 12.27 -2.52
C LEU A 124 7.98 12.54 -4.02
N LEU A 125 9.21 12.52 -4.55
CA LEU A 125 9.47 12.62 -5.98
C LEU A 125 8.96 11.39 -6.73
N ASP A 126 9.20 10.18 -6.19
CA ASP A 126 8.77 8.90 -6.79
C ASP A 126 7.25 8.86 -6.96
N VAL A 127 6.50 9.24 -5.91
CA VAL A 127 5.03 9.26 -5.95
C VAL A 127 4.44 10.52 -6.62
N GLY A 128 5.27 11.45 -7.11
CA GLY A 128 4.83 12.65 -7.81
C GLY A 128 4.15 13.71 -6.93
N LEU A 129 4.49 13.77 -5.64
CA LEU A 129 3.92 14.70 -4.65
C LEU A 129 4.82 15.88 -4.29
N TRP A 130 6.01 15.98 -4.88
CA TRP A 130 6.93 17.06 -4.59
C TRP A 130 6.48 18.38 -5.21
N ASP A 131 6.14 19.36 -4.37
CA ASP A 131 5.76 20.73 -4.76
C ASP A 131 6.91 21.76 -4.60
N GLY A 132 8.07 21.32 -4.11
CA GLY A 132 9.25 22.17 -3.95
C GLY A 132 9.22 23.14 -2.78
N LEU A 133 8.16 23.16 -1.96
CA LEU A 133 7.89 24.27 -1.02
C LEU A 133 7.56 23.87 0.43
N SER A 134 7.78 22.62 0.87
CA SER A 134 7.52 22.27 2.28
C SER A 134 8.62 21.46 2.99
N PHE A 135 9.11 22.02 4.10
CA PHE A 135 9.69 21.36 5.29
C PHE A 135 9.03 21.96 6.53
#